data_AF-A0A562T6Y8-F1
#
_entry.id   AF-A0A562T6Y8-F1
#
_cell.length_a   1.000
_cell.length_b   1.000
_cell.length_c   1.000
_cell.angle_alpha   90.00
_cell.angle_beta   90.00
_cell.angle_gamma   90.00
#
_symmetry.space_group_name_H-M   'P 1'
#
loop_
_entity.id
_entity.type
_entity.pdbx_description
1 polymer ?
#
loop_
_entity_poly.entity_id
_entity_poly.type
_entity_poly.pdbx_seq_one_letter_code
_entity_poly.pdbx_strand_id
1 'polypeptide(L)'
;MSTNFLSLSACTLLFLLAGACKKEKDAAADRLPLNDHDTAFVHPGLLHRQTDFDRMAAKVNAGAEPWLSGWGKLTGNAHAALTWQPNPLDTVYRGYDGVHPENYGILFNDVAAAYAAALRWKVSGDNAYAEKSIQIMNAWSSRLKALAGNNDVNLLAGFQGYQFANAAEIMRTYEGWAVADFTRFQRMMLNVFYPLNHGFLSRKERCMSHFYANWDLCVMNSILAIGVLCDDRDLYNEAIHYFKYGEGNGCIKNAVWYIHPDGMGQWQESGRDQGHNVLGIGLMGAFCEMAWNQGDDMYGYDDNRFLKGAEYVAKYNLGETVPYAPYSNCVGVNQPVISEAARGNVRPIWELVYNHYANRKGLPAPYSKRFAEKVRPEGGGGNYGPNSGGYDQLGYGTLTCSLDPLD
;
A
#
# COMPACT_ATOMS: atom_id res chain seq x y z
N MET A 1 3.77 42.63 86.66
CA MET A 1 4.79 41.57 86.56
C MET A 1 4.73 41.04 85.14
N SER A 2 5.59 41.55 84.26
CA SER A 2 6.75 40.80 83.71
C SER A 2 6.25 39.77 82.67
N THR A 3 6.53 39.80 81.37
CA THR A 3 7.72 40.22 80.63
C THR A 3 7.47 40.19 79.11
N ASN A 4 8.05 41.16 78.40
CA ASN A 4 8.76 41.13 77.10
C ASN A 4 8.21 40.36 75.90
N PHE A 5 8.16 41.00 74.72
CA PHE A 5 9.29 41.03 73.77
C PHE A 5 9.05 42.05 72.63
N LEU A 6 10.09 42.85 72.35
CA LEU A 6 10.25 43.64 71.12
C LEU A 6 10.53 42.71 69.93
N SER A 7 10.02 43.04 68.74
CA SER A 7 10.80 42.86 67.52
C SER A 7 10.49 43.94 66.47
N LEU A 8 11.57 44.37 65.83
CA LEU A 8 11.75 45.50 64.92
C LEU A 8 11.08 45.23 63.56
N SER A 9 10.36 46.23 63.03
CA SER A 9 9.99 46.30 61.60
C SER A 9 11.22 46.65 60.77
N ALA A 10 11.51 45.84 59.75
CA ALA A 10 12.45 46.16 58.68
C ALA A 10 11.77 45.90 57.33
N CYS A 11 11.70 46.96 56.52
CA CYS A 11 11.22 47.00 55.15
C CYS A 11 11.93 45.97 54.25
N THR A 12 11.15 45.24 53.46
CA THR A 12 11.66 44.55 52.27
C THR A 12 10.84 45.00 51.06
N LEU A 13 11.54 45.64 50.12
CA LEU A 13 11.06 45.99 48.78
C LEU A 13 10.55 44.72 48.07
N LEU A 14 9.29 44.73 47.63
CA LEU A 14 8.78 43.76 46.65
C LEU A 14 9.18 44.22 45.25
N PHE A 15 10.11 43.51 44.61
CA PHE A 15 10.28 43.55 43.16
C PHE A 15 9.16 42.74 42.51
N LEU A 16 8.24 43.42 41.82
CA LEU A 16 7.26 42.80 40.94
C LEU A 16 7.95 42.36 39.64
N LEU A 17 8.34 41.10 39.56
CA LEU A 17 8.65 40.44 38.29
C LEU A 17 7.33 40.05 37.63
N ALA A 18 6.89 40.87 36.66
CA ALA A 18 5.85 40.49 35.72
C ALA A 18 6.38 39.37 34.82
N GLY A 19 6.12 38.11 35.22
CA GLY A 19 6.30 36.96 34.36
C GLY A 19 5.34 37.04 33.19
N ALA A 20 5.82 37.49 32.04
CA ALA A 20 5.10 37.42 30.78
C ALA A 20 4.89 35.94 30.43
N CYS A 21 3.70 35.43 30.73
CA CYS A 21 3.23 34.13 30.26
C CYS A 21 2.97 34.25 28.75
N LYS A 22 4.03 34.16 27.94
CA LYS A 22 3.90 33.89 26.51
C LYS A 22 3.27 32.51 26.40
N LYS A 23 1.98 32.47 26.04
CA LYS A 23 1.39 31.30 25.39
C LYS A 23 2.30 30.96 24.21
N GLU A 24 3.10 29.91 24.34
CA GLU A 24 3.63 29.22 23.19
C GLU A 24 2.41 28.84 22.35
N LYS A 25 2.27 29.51 21.20
CA LYS A 25 1.41 29.02 20.14
C LYS A 25 1.96 27.64 19.83
N ASP A 26 1.12 26.62 20.00
CA ASP A 26 1.35 25.28 19.50
C ASP A 26 2.08 25.38 18.17
N ALA A 27 3.29 24.81 18.11
CA ALA A 27 4.00 24.65 16.87
C ALA A 27 3.03 23.98 15.91
N ALA A 28 2.62 24.72 14.88
CA ALA A 28 1.91 24.14 13.75
C ALA A 28 2.79 22.97 13.29
N ALA A 29 2.35 21.74 13.57
CA ALA A 29 3.03 20.56 13.08
C ALA A 29 3.26 20.80 11.59
N ASP A 30 4.53 20.73 11.16
CA ASP A 30 4.91 20.88 9.75
C ASP A 30 3.99 19.98 8.93
N ARG A 31 2.94 20.59 8.37
CA ARG A 31 2.12 19.95 7.36
C ARG A 31 3.05 19.88 6.18
N LEU A 32 3.46 18.67 5.81
CA LEU A 32 4.21 18.47 4.57
C LEU A 32 3.51 19.26 3.46
N PRO A 33 4.21 20.13 2.72
CA PRO A 33 3.61 20.83 1.61
C PRO A 33 3.08 19.75 0.66
N LEU A 34 1.77 19.65 0.53
CA LEU A 34 1.16 18.84 -0.50
C LEU A 34 1.52 19.48 -1.84
N ASN A 35 1.89 18.65 -2.81
CA ASN A 35 2.13 19.12 -4.16
C ASN A 35 0.84 19.79 -4.68
N ASP A 36 0.97 20.99 -5.21
CA ASP A 36 -0.15 21.73 -5.79
C ASP A 36 -0.60 21.12 -7.13
N HIS A 37 -1.68 21.67 -7.68
CA HIS A 37 -2.27 21.22 -8.95
C HIS A 37 -1.36 21.44 -10.16
N ASP A 38 -0.34 22.29 -10.05
CA ASP A 38 0.58 22.59 -11.15
C ASP A 38 1.73 21.58 -11.23
N THR A 39 1.94 20.78 -10.18
CA THR A 39 2.86 19.63 -10.21
C THR A 39 2.30 18.53 -11.11
N ALA A 40 2.89 18.36 -12.29
CA ALA A 40 2.54 17.26 -13.21
C ALA A 40 2.87 15.89 -12.61
N PHE A 41 2.05 14.88 -12.91
CA PHE A 41 2.34 13.50 -12.56
C PHE A 41 3.43 12.91 -13.46
N VAL A 42 4.24 12.01 -12.88
CA VAL A 42 5.20 11.21 -13.62
C VAL A 42 4.47 10.01 -14.21
N HIS A 43 4.68 9.77 -15.51
CA HIS A 43 4.11 8.65 -16.26
C HIS A 43 5.17 7.89 -17.09
N PRO A 44 5.19 6.55 -17.06
CA PRO A 44 4.51 5.71 -16.08
C PRO A 44 5.10 5.97 -14.68
N GLY A 45 4.26 6.06 -13.65
CA GLY A 45 4.74 6.42 -12.30
C GLY A 45 3.94 5.88 -11.13
N LEU A 46 3.22 4.78 -11.31
CA LEU A 46 2.68 4.00 -10.18
C LEU A 46 3.75 3.06 -9.62
N LEU A 47 3.54 1.74 -9.60
CA LEU A 47 4.53 0.82 -9.04
C LEU A 47 5.82 0.73 -9.85
N HIS A 48 5.80 1.16 -11.12
CA HIS A 48 6.94 1.06 -12.03
C HIS A 48 7.11 2.35 -12.82
N ARG A 49 8.37 2.77 -12.98
CA ARG A 49 8.81 3.78 -13.95
C ARG A 49 9.35 3.13 -15.21
N GLN A 50 9.55 3.94 -16.26
CA GLN A 50 10.16 3.45 -17.51
C GLN A 50 11.55 2.83 -17.25
N THR A 51 12.34 3.44 -16.36
CA THR A 51 13.66 2.92 -15.96
C THR A 51 13.59 1.55 -15.28
N ASP A 52 12.48 1.21 -14.62
CA ASP A 52 12.29 -0.12 -14.04
C ASP A 52 12.06 -1.15 -15.15
N PHE A 53 11.25 -0.83 -16.16
CA PHE A 53 11.05 -1.71 -17.31
C PHE A 53 12.33 -1.91 -18.11
N ASP A 54 13.11 -0.85 -18.32
CA ASP A 54 14.39 -0.92 -19.01
C ASP A 54 15.37 -1.84 -18.24
N ARG A 55 15.42 -1.72 -16.90
CA ARG A 55 16.19 -2.64 -16.04
C ARG A 55 15.70 -4.09 -16.19
N MET A 56 14.41 -4.33 -16.09
CA MET A 56 13.83 -5.68 -16.21
C MET A 56 14.22 -6.31 -17.55
N ALA A 57 13.99 -5.61 -18.66
CA ALA A 57 14.31 -6.09 -20.00
C ALA A 57 15.82 -6.36 -20.17
N ALA A 58 16.68 -5.43 -19.76
CA ALA A 58 18.13 -5.58 -19.84
C ALA A 58 18.62 -6.80 -19.03
N LYS A 59 18.14 -6.97 -17.79
CA LYS A 59 18.54 -8.09 -16.92
C LYS A 59 18.06 -9.43 -17.45
N VAL A 60 16.82 -9.51 -17.96
CA VAL A 60 16.29 -10.73 -18.56
C VAL A 60 17.06 -11.09 -19.84
N ASN A 61 17.33 -10.12 -20.72
CA ASN A 61 18.10 -10.34 -21.95
C ASN A 61 19.55 -10.77 -21.68
N ALA A 62 20.14 -10.30 -20.58
CA ALA A 62 21.47 -10.71 -20.14
C ALA A 62 21.49 -12.07 -19.41
N GLY A 63 20.33 -12.70 -19.18
CA GLY A 63 20.22 -13.93 -18.39
C GLY A 63 20.61 -13.76 -16.92
N ALA A 64 20.44 -12.55 -16.37
CA ALA A 64 20.87 -12.23 -15.02
C ALA A 64 19.86 -12.70 -13.96
N GLU A 65 20.36 -13.32 -12.89
CA GLU A 65 19.57 -13.67 -11.72
C GLU A 65 19.56 -12.53 -10.69
N PRO A 66 18.44 -12.32 -9.95
CA PRO A 66 17.25 -13.18 -9.90
C PRO A 66 16.16 -12.83 -10.95
N TRP A 67 16.38 -11.83 -11.81
CA TRP A 67 15.38 -11.35 -12.78
C TRP A 67 14.93 -12.43 -13.76
N LEU A 68 15.85 -13.27 -14.25
CA LEU A 68 15.51 -14.37 -15.14
C LEU A 68 14.53 -15.36 -14.48
N SER A 69 14.79 -15.75 -13.22
CA SER A 69 13.86 -16.58 -12.44
C SER A 69 12.49 -15.90 -12.24
N GLY A 70 12.48 -14.59 -11.95
CA GLY A 70 11.24 -13.80 -11.86
C GLY A 70 10.46 -13.76 -13.18
N TRP A 71 11.16 -13.61 -14.30
CA TRP A 71 10.57 -13.69 -15.64
C TRP A 71 9.99 -15.08 -15.94
N GLY A 72 10.68 -16.15 -15.52
CA GLY A 72 10.16 -17.52 -15.58
C GLY A 72 8.85 -17.68 -14.81
N LYS A 73 8.73 -17.08 -13.62
CA LYS A 73 7.47 -17.09 -12.84
C LYS A 73 6.34 -16.35 -13.54
N LEU A 74 6.61 -15.20 -14.15
CA LEU A 74 5.62 -14.45 -14.91
C LEU A 74 5.15 -15.24 -16.14
N THR A 75 6.10 -15.67 -16.97
CA THR A 75 5.80 -16.34 -18.25
C THR A 75 5.16 -17.72 -18.10
N GLY A 76 5.40 -18.40 -16.98
CA GLY A 76 4.77 -19.68 -16.64
C GLY A 76 3.38 -19.55 -15.99
N ASN A 77 2.89 -18.34 -15.70
CA ASN A 77 1.56 -18.16 -15.09
C ASN A 77 0.46 -18.12 -16.16
N ALA A 78 -0.65 -18.85 -15.95
CA ALA A 78 -1.77 -18.90 -16.88
C ALA A 78 -2.43 -17.54 -17.14
N HIS A 79 -2.38 -16.62 -16.17
CA HIS A 79 -2.86 -15.23 -16.34
C HIS A 79 -2.02 -14.44 -17.34
N ALA A 80 -0.77 -14.85 -17.59
CA ALA A 80 0.11 -14.25 -18.58
C ALA A 80 -0.02 -14.89 -19.98
N ALA A 81 -1.05 -15.69 -20.24
CA ALA A 81 -1.26 -16.36 -21.53
C ALA A 81 -2.09 -15.51 -22.50
N LEU A 82 -1.71 -15.48 -23.79
CA LEU A 82 -2.50 -14.82 -24.84
C LEU A 82 -3.87 -15.49 -25.08
N THR A 83 -4.02 -16.74 -24.62
CA THR A 83 -5.29 -17.47 -24.68
C THR A 83 -6.30 -17.04 -23.62
N TRP A 84 -5.90 -16.21 -22.64
CA TRP A 84 -6.80 -15.69 -21.61
C TRP A 84 -7.99 -14.94 -22.24
N GLN A 85 -9.20 -15.21 -21.76
CA GLN A 85 -10.43 -14.58 -22.21
C GLN A 85 -11.05 -13.77 -21.06
N PRO A 86 -11.23 -12.45 -21.21
CA PRO A 86 -11.88 -11.65 -20.18
C PRO A 86 -13.35 -12.05 -20.02
N ASN A 87 -13.87 -11.94 -18.80
CA ASN A 87 -15.24 -12.27 -18.45
C ASN A 87 -15.90 -11.10 -17.70
N PRO A 88 -16.10 -9.94 -18.35
CA PRO A 88 -16.62 -8.76 -17.66
C PRO A 88 -18.08 -8.94 -17.24
N LEU A 89 -18.44 -8.32 -16.11
CA LEU A 89 -19.78 -8.36 -15.53
C LEU A 89 -20.34 -6.93 -15.38
N ASP A 90 -21.67 -6.82 -15.34
CA ASP A 90 -22.35 -5.55 -15.05
C ASP A 90 -22.16 -5.13 -13.60
N THR A 91 -22.25 -6.09 -12.67
CA THR A 91 -22.04 -5.87 -11.23
C THR A 91 -21.16 -6.98 -10.65
N VAL A 92 -20.18 -6.59 -9.86
CA VAL A 92 -19.31 -7.52 -9.12
C VAL A 92 -19.64 -7.46 -7.64
N TYR A 93 -19.95 -8.61 -7.04
CA TYR A 93 -20.36 -8.76 -5.65
C TYR A 93 -19.23 -9.35 -4.80
N ARG A 94 -18.91 -8.69 -3.67
CA ARG A 94 -18.04 -9.20 -2.61
C ARG A 94 -18.69 -9.02 -1.25
N GLY A 95 -18.72 -10.10 -0.47
CA GLY A 95 -19.51 -10.22 0.74
C GLY A 95 -20.99 -10.48 0.43
N TYR A 96 -21.57 -11.49 1.06
CA TYR A 96 -22.99 -11.81 0.91
C TYR A 96 -23.86 -10.69 1.51
N ASP A 97 -24.73 -10.10 0.69
CA ASP A 97 -25.65 -9.01 1.05
C ASP A 97 -27.05 -9.51 1.46
N GLY A 98 -27.24 -10.83 1.54
CA GLY A 98 -28.53 -11.47 1.79
C GLY A 98 -29.31 -11.86 0.54
N VAL A 99 -28.83 -11.49 -0.66
CA VAL A 99 -29.54 -11.72 -1.94
C VAL A 99 -28.61 -12.27 -3.02
N HIS A 100 -27.43 -11.68 -3.20
CA HIS A 100 -26.53 -11.96 -4.32
C HIS A 100 -25.31 -12.78 -3.86
N PRO A 101 -25.01 -13.90 -4.52
CA PRO A 101 -23.79 -14.65 -4.23
C PRO A 101 -22.55 -13.87 -4.69
N GLU A 102 -21.44 -14.15 -4.03
CA GLU A 102 -20.15 -13.55 -4.37
C GLU A 102 -19.68 -14.00 -5.76
N ASN A 103 -19.17 -13.06 -6.55
CA ASN A 103 -18.62 -13.33 -7.88
C ASN A 103 -17.30 -12.58 -8.17
N TYR A 104 -16.75 -11.89 -7.17
CA TYR A 104 -15.52 -11.08 -7.26
C TYR A 104 -14.28 -11.82 -7.75
N GLY A 105 -14.30 -13.16 -7.69
CA GLY A 105 -13.34 -14.03 -8.37
C GLY A 105 -13.11 -13.67 -9.82
N ILE A 106 -14.18 -13.32 -10.53
CA ILE A 106 -14.10 -13.02 -11.96
C ILE A 106 -13.28 -11.76 -12.21
N LEU A 107 -13.44 -10.72 -11.39
CA LEU A 107 -12.69 -9.47 -11.54
C LEU A 107 -11.21 -9.63 -11.19
N PHE A 108 -10.87 -10.27 -10.06
CA PHE A 108 -9.46 -10.32 -9.65
C PHE A 108 -8.59 -11.16 -10.59
N ASN A 109 -9.16 -12.20 -11.24
CA ASN A 109 -8.42 -13.00 -12.20
C ASN A 109 -8.12 -12.18 -13.47
N ASP A 110 -9.11 -11.43 -13.97
CA ASP A 110 -8.92 -10.57 -15.15
C ASP A 110 -7.96 -9.40 -14.88
N VAL A 111 -8.03 -8.78 -13.70
CA VAL A 111 -7.07 -7.73 -13.31
C VAL A 111 -5.64 -8.29 -13.23
N ALA A 112 -5.47 -9.49 -12.65
CA ALA A 112 -4.17 -10.15 -12.63
C ALA A 112 -3.65 -10.46 -14.04
N ALA A 113 -4.52 -10.91 -14.95
CA ALA A 113 -4.16 -11.16 -16.35
C ALA A 113 -3.80 -9.88 -17.11
N ALA A 114 -4.53 -8.79 -16.90
CA ALA A 114 -4.23 -7.50 -17.51
C ALA A 114 -2.84 -6.98 -17.09
N TYR A 115 -2.52 -7.06 -15.79
CA TYR A 115 -1.20 -6.65 -15.29
C TYR A 115 -0.08 -7.57 -15.77
N ALA A 116 -0.29 -8.90 -15.73
CA ALA A 116 0.71 -9.86 -16.21
C ALA A 116 1.01 -9.67 -17.70
N ALA A 117 -0.01 -9.44 -18.53
CA ALA A 117 0.15 -9.11 -19.94
C ALA A 117 0.87 -7.76 -20.15
N ALA A 118 0.58 -6.74 -19.34
CA ALA A 118 1.30 -5.46 -19.42
C ALA A 118 2.81 -5.62 -19.11
N LEU A 119 3.17 -6.41 -18.10
CA LEU A 119 4.57 -6.74 -17.80
C LEU A 119 5.23 -7.57 -18.92
N ARG A 120 4.50 -8.54 -19.48
CA ARG A 120 4.98 -9.32 -20.65
C ARG A 120 5.37 -8.40 -21.79
N TRP A 121 4.52 -7.43 -22.11
CA TRP A 121 4.80 -6.44 -23.15
C TRP A 121 6.05 -5.60 -22.82
N LYS A 122 6.10 -4.98 -21.63
CA LYS A 122 7.21 -4.10 -21.26
C LYS A 122 8.58 -4.79 -21.29
N VAL A 123 8.65 -6.06 -20.90
CA VAL A 123 9.93 -6.79 -20.84
C VAL A 123 10.30 -7.41 -22.19
N SER A 124 9.34 -7.94 -22.96
CA SER A 124 9.62 -8.64 -24.21
C SER A 124 9.54 -7.78 -25.48
N GLY A 125 8.83 -6.65 -25.42
CA GLY A 125 8.50 -5.84 -26.59
C GLY A 125 7.41 -6.42 -27.50
N ASP A 126 6.81 -7.56 -27.14
CA ASP A 126 5.77 -8.20 -27.95
C ASP A 126 4.40 -7.52 -27.77
N ASN A 127 3.96 -6.85 -28.84
CA ASN A 127 2.71 -6.09 -28.88
C ASN A 127 1.46 -6.95 -28.66
N ALA A 128 1.49 -8.27 -28.92
CA ALA A 128 0.34 -9.13 -28.66
C ALA A 128 -0.07 -9.10 -27.17
N TYR A 129 0.90 -8.90 -26.27
CA TYR A 129 0.65 -8.78 -24.84
C TYR A 129 0.10 -7.40 -24.45
N ALA A 130 0.50 -6.33 -25.13
CA ALA A 130 -0.11 -5.01 -24.97
C ALA A 130 -1.59 -5.06 -25.35
N GLU A 131 -1.87 -5.62 -26.53
CA GLU A 131 -3.23 -5.79 -27.07
C GLU A 131 -4.09 -6.66 -26.14
N LYS A 132 -3.52 -7.74 -25.55
CA LYS A 132 -4.22 -8.58 -24.57
C LYS A 132 -4.58 -7.80 -23.30
N SER A 133 -3.65 -7.02 -22.75
CA SER A 133 -3.91 -6.20 -21.56
C SER A 133 -5.03 -5.19 -21.81
N ILE A 134 -4.97 -4.48 -22.95
CA ILE A 134 -5.99 -3.51 -23.37
C ILE A 134 -7.33 -4.20 -23.66
N GLN A 135 -7.33 -5.38 -24.29
CA GLN A 135 -8.55 -6.15 -24.52
C GLN A 135 -9.31 -6.40 -23.21
N ILE A 136 -8.60 -6.80 -22.15
CA ILE A 136 -9.20 -7.05 -20.83
C ILE A 136 -9.71 -5.74 -20.23
N MET A 137 -8.90 -4.68 -20.20
CA MET A 137 -9.28 -3.37 -19.67
C MET A 137 -10.48 -2.74 -20.40
N ASN A 138 -10.52 -2.86 -21.73
CA ASN A 138 -11.62 -2.37 -22.56
C ASN A 138 -12.90 -3.19 -22.35
N ALA A 139 -12.79 -4.51 -22.16
CA ALA A 139 -13.93 -5.37 -21.87
C ALA A 139 -14.62 -4.99 -20.55
N TRP A 140 -13.84 -4.70 -19.50
CA TRP A 140 -14.41 -4.24 -18.23
C TRP A 140 -14.94 -2.80 -18.28
N SER A 141 -14.17 -1.85 -18.82
CA SER A 141 -14.60 -0.44 -18.90
C SER A 141 -15.83 -0.19 -19.77
N SER A 142 -16.16 -1.10 -20.69
CA SER A 142 -17.38 -1.02 -21.49
C SER A 142 -18.61 -1.62 -20.83
N ARG A 143 -18.46 -2.42 -19.76
CA ARG A 143 -19.55 -3.21 -19.18
C ARG A 143 -19.80 -2.98 -17.68
N LEU A 144 -18.75 -2.80 -16.89
CA LEU A 144 -18.86 -2.68 -15.44
C LEU A 144 -19.63 -1.42 -15.04
N LYS A 145 -20.68 -1.60 -14.24
CA LYS A 145 -21.55 -0.52 -13.76
C LYS A 145 -21.43 -0.31 -12.26
N ALA A 146 -21.21 -1.37 -11.49
CA ALA A 146 -21.18 -1.30 -10.04
C ALA A 146 -20.31 -2.38 -9.38
N LEU A 147 -19.79 -2.06 -8.21
CA LEU A 147 -19.34 -3.03 -7.22
C LEU A 147 -20.36 -3.03 -6.08
N ALA A 148 -20.74 -4.21 -5.59
CA ALA A 148 -21.79 -4.36 -4.59
C ALA A 148 -21.48 -5.49 -3.60
N GLY A 149 -22.35 -5.68 -2.61
CA GLY A 149 -22.21 -6.67 -1.55
C GLY A 149 -22.36 -6.04 -0.17
N ASN A 150 -21.81 -6.69 0.85
CA ASN A 150 -21.72 -6.10 2.19
C ASN A 150 -20.47 -5.17 2.29
N ASN A 151 -20.02 -4.86 3.52
CA ASN A 151 -18.83 -4.01 3.72
C ASN A 151 -17.58 -4.48 2.96
N ASP A 152 -17.43 -5.79 2.69
CA ASP A 152 -16.30 -6.36 1.96
C ASP A 152 -16.18 -5.83 0.53
N VAL A 153 -17.22 -5.19 -0.03
CA VAL A 153 -17.12 -4.47 -1.31
C VAL A 153 -16.01 -3.41 -1.30
N ASN A 154 -15.69 -2.81 -0.15
CA ASN A 154 -14.58 -1.85 -0.03
C ASN A 154 -13.23 -2.52 -0.22
N LEU A 155 -13.08 -3.79 0.20
CA LEU A 155 -11.86 -4.56 -0.07
C LEU A 155 -11.72 -4.84 -1.58
N LEU A 156 -12.82 -5.15 -2.27
CA LEU A 156 -12.82 -5.31 -3.73
C LEU A 156 -12.41 -4.01 -4.44
N ALA A 157 -13.03 -2.89 -4.09
CA ALA A 157 -12.75 -1.58 -4.67
C ALA A 157 -11.31 -1.12 -4.39
N GLY A 158 -10.81 -1.40 -3.18
CA GLY A 158 -9.44 -1.13 -2.78
C GLY A 158 -8.45 -1.98 -3.56
N PHE A 159 -8.48 -3.30 -3.39
CA PHE A 159 -7.52 -4.22 -4.00
C PHE A 159 -7.55 -4.14 -5.53
N GLN A 160 -8.69 -4.42 -6.16
CA GLN A 160 -8.71 -4.46 -7.62
C GLN A 160 -8.62 -3.07 -8.24
N GLY A 161 -9.00 -1.99 -7.52
CA GLY A 161 -8.88 -0.64 -8.05
C GLY A 161 -7.43 -0.19 -8.27
N TYR A 162 -6.57 -0.32 -7.25
CA TYR A 162 -5.15 0.05 -7.43
C TYR A 162 -4.43 -0.86 -8.42
N GLN A 163 -4.78 -2.14 -8.43
CA GLN A 163 -4.18 -3.14 -9.33
C GLN A 163 -4.53 -2.85 -10.79
N PHE A 164 -5.80 -2.52 -11.07
CA PHE A 164 -6.25 -2.23 -12.42
C PHE A 164 -5.71 -0.88 -12.92
N ALA A 165 -5.62 0.12 -12.04
CA ALA A 165 -4.96 1.38 -12.33
C ALA A 165 -3.47 1.18 -12.67
N ASN A 166 -2.77 0.29 -11.96
CA ASN A 166 -1.38 -0.06 -12.28
C ASN A 166 -1.26 -0.70 -13.67
N ALA A 167 -2.13 -1.66 -14.03
CA ALA A 167 -2.12 -2.22 -15.38
C ALA A 167 -2.34 -1.16 -16.46
N ALA A 168 -3.32 -0.26 -16.26
CA ALA A 168 -3.60 0.84 -17.16
C ALA A 168 -2.44 1.84 -17.27
N GLU A 169 -1.80 2.16 -16.17
CA GLU A 169 -0.67 3.09 -16.15
C GLU A 169 0.53 2.57 -16.93
N ILE A 170 0.79 1.25 -16.91
CA ILE A 170 1.79 0.65 -17.79
C ILE A 170 1.40 0.87 -19.26
N MET A 171 0.14 0.57 -19.58
CA MET A 171 -0.37 0.61 -20.95
C MET A 171 -0.63 2.01 -21.50
N ARG A 172 -0.68 3.06 -20.65
CA ARG A 172 -0.75 4.47 -21.06
C ARG A 172 0.29 4.83 -22.12
N THR A 173 1.45 4.17 -22.08
CA THR A 173 2.58 4.41 -23.00
C THR A 173 2.49 3.64 -24.32
N TYR A 174 1.47 2.80 -24.51
CA TYR A 174 1.28 2.05 -25.75
C TYR A 174 0.39 2.82 -26.72
N GLU A 175 0.94 3.16 -27.90
CA GLU A 175 0.24 3.96 -28.92
C GLU A 175 -1.03 3.30 -29.46
N GLY A 176 -1.14 1.97 -29.36
CA GLY A 176 -2.32 1.23 -29.83
C GLY A 176 -3.53 1.30 -28.90
N TRP A 177 -3.45 1.93 -27.73
CA TRP A 177 -4.64 2.16 -26.90
C TRP A 177 -5.41 3.38 -27.39
N ALA A 178 -6.59 3.16 -27.96
CA ALA A 178 -7.43 4.26 -28.42
C ALA A 178 -7.75 5.25 -27.29
N VAL A 179 -7.54 6.54 -27.52
CA VAL A 179 -7.75 7.61 -26.54
C VAL A 179 -9.16 7.58 -25.93
N ALA A 180 -10.18 7.27 -26.73
CA ALA A 180 -11.56 7.15 -26.26
C ALA A 180 -11.76 5.95 -25.32
N ASP A 181 -11.05 4.85 -25.55
CA ASP A 181 -11.09 3.67 -24.68
C ASP A 181 -10.36 3.94 -23.36
N PHE A 182 -9.20 4.58 -23.41
CA PHE A 182 -8.47 5.00 -22.21
C PHE A 182 -9.30 5.96 -21.36
N THR A 183 -9.92 6.96 -21.99
CA THR A 183 -10.83 7.90 -21.31
C THR A 183 -12.02 7.17 -20.66
N ARG A 184 -12.60 6.17 -21.34
CA ARG A 184 -13.67 5.34 -20.76
C ARG A 184 -13.17 4.54 -19.56
N PHE A 185 -11.97 3.99 -19.64
CA PHE A 185 -11.35 3.28 -18.52
C PHE A 185 -11.15 4.21 -17.31
N GLN A 186 -10.57 5.39 -17.49
CA GLN A 186 -10.43 6.39 -16.43
C GLN A 186 -11.78 6.73 -15.78
N ARG A 187 -12.84 6.92 -16.59
CA ARG A 187 -14.20 7.15 -16.08
C ARG A 187 -14.74 5.98 -15.26
N MET A 188 -14.47 4.73 -15.65
CA MET A 188 -14.84 3.57 -14.83
C MET A 188 -14.13 3.63 -13.47
N MET A 189 -12.83 3.93 -13.44
CA MET A 189 -12.08 4.06 -12.19
C MET A 189 -12.65 5.16 -11.27
N LEU A 190 -12.95 6.33 -11.83
CA LEU A 190 -13.50 7.48 -11.10
C LEU A 190 -14.95 7.27 -10.64
N ASN A 191 -15.78 6.56 -11.41
CA ASN A 191 -17.22 6.46 -11.14
C ASN A 191 -17.62 5.17 -10.40
N VAL A 192 -16.83 4.11 -10.51
CA VAL A 192 -17.16 2.79 -9.93
C VAL A 192 -16.29 2.46 -8.72
N PHE A 193 -14.98 2.74 -8.78
CA PHE A 193 -14.04 2.37 -7.72
C PHE A 193 -13.88 3.50 -6.69
N TYR A 194 -13.53 4.71 -7.14
CA TYR A 194 -13.24 5.84 -6.27
C TYR A 194 -14.34 6.16 -5.24
N PRO A 195 -15.65 6.18 -5.58
CA PRO A 195 -16.69 6.58 -4.61
C PRO A 195 -16.77 5.64 -3.40
N LEU A 196 -16.52 4.34 -3.59
CA LEU A 196 -16.45 3.37 -2.48
C LEU A 196 -15.21 3.63 -1.62
N ASN A 197 -14.06 3.83 -2.24
CA ASN A 197 -12.80 4.07 -1.53
C ASN A 197 -12.86 5.36 -0.70
N HIS A 198 -13.28 6.47 -1.32
CA HIS A 198 -13.45 7.75 -0.65
C HIS A 198 -14.49 7.63 0.47
N GLY A 199 -15.66 7.05 0.17
CA GLY A 199 -16.71 6.83 1.16
C GLY A 199 -16.24 6.01 2.36
N PHE A 200 -15.32 5.06 2.16
CA PHE A 200 -14.69 4.34 3.25
C PHE A 200 -13.80 5.25 4.08
N LEU A 201 -12.87 6.00 3.49
CA LEU A 201 -11.95 6.88 4.25
C LEU A 201 -12.68 8.05 4.93
N SER A 202 -13.77 8.55 4.36
CA SER A 202 -14.56 9.67 4.87
C SER A 202 -15.76 9.24 5.72
N ARG A 203 -15.89 7.94 6.04
CA ARG A 203 -17.03 7.39 6.76
C ARG A 203 -17.21 8.05 8.12
N LYS A 204 -18.47 8.25 8.53
CA LYS A 204 -18.80 8.63 9.91
C LYS A 204 -18.92 7.35 10.74
N GLU A 205 -17.89 7.05 11.48
CA GLU A 205 -17.82 5.87 12.34
C GLU A 205 -17.80 6.29 13.80
N ARG A 206 -18.35 5.45 14.70
CA ARG A 206 -18.20 5.68 16.15
C ARG A 206 -16.71 5.73 16.55
N CYS A 207 -15.88 5.00 15.80
CA CYS A 207 -14.45 4.98 15.97
C CYS A 207 -13.73 4.52 14.71
N MET A 208 -12.83 5.36 14.20
CA MET A 208 -12.12 5.08 12.94
C MET A 208 -11.17 3.88 13.02
N SER A 209 -10.69 3.49 14.20
CA SER A 209 -9.89 2.28 14.42
C SER A 209 -10.71 0.97 14.48
N HIS A 210 -12.01 1.01 14.15
CA HIS A 210 -12.88 -0.16 14.05
C HIS A 210 -12.35 -1.16 13.01
N PHE A 211 -12.03 -0.69 11.81
CA PHE A 211 -11.50 -1.53 10.75
C PHE A 211 -9.99 -1.73 10.90
N TYR A 212 -9.51 -2.91 10.52
CA TYR A 212 -8.09 -3.25 10.54
C TYR A 212 -7.30 -2.50 9.47
N ALA A 213 -5.99 -2.35 9.68
CA ALA A 213 -5.10 -1.59 8.79
C ALA A 213 -5.24 -1.95 7.30
N ASN A 214 -5.35 -3.23 6.95
CA ASN A 214 -5.48 -3.65 5.54
C ASN A 214 -6.68 -3.02 4.80
N TRP A 215 -7.77 -2.67 5.49
CA TRP A 215 -8.96 -2.08 4.87
C TRP A 215 -8.68 -0.66 4.41
N ASP A 216 -8.14 0.17 5.30
CA ASP A 216 -7.75 1.53 4.96
C ASP A 216 -6.64 1.52 3.89
N LEU A 217 -5.63 0.65 4.04
CA LEU A 217 -4.49 0.61 3.13
C LEU A 217 -4.85 0.24 1.69
N CYS A 218 -5.78 -0.70 1.47
CA CYS A 218 -6.16 -1.07 0.12
C CYS A 218 -6.96 0.04 -0.58
N VAL A 219 -7.86 0.73 0.14
CA VAL A 219 -8.60 1.86 -0.44
C VAL A 219 -7.71 3.07 -0.67
N MET A 220 -6.74 3.34 0.23
CA MET A 220 -5.73 4.39 0.05
C MET A 220 -4.88 4.15 -1.20
N ASN A 221 -4.42 2.91 -1.40
CA ASN A 221 -3.70 2.53 -2.63
C ASN A 221 -4.54 2.80 -3.87
N SER A 222 -5.83 2.49 -3.81
CA SER A 222 -6.76 2.68 -4.91
C SER A 222 -6.94 4.17 -5.23
N ILE A 223 -7.20 5.00 -4.23
CA ILE A 223 -7.34 6.46 -4.41
C ILE A 223 -6.06 7.07 -4.97
N LEU A 224 -4.90 6.74 -4.39
CA LEU A 224 -3.59 7.23 -4.86
C LEU A 224 -3.37 6.84 -6.33
N ALA A 225 -3.65 5.59 -6.69
CA ALA A 225 -3.43 5.07 -8.02
C ALA A 225 -4.38 5.69 -9.06
N ILE A 226 -5.65 5.90 -8.69
CA ILE A 226 -6.65 6.56 -9.53
C ILE A 226 -6.27 8.03 -9.75
N GLY A 227 -5.79 8.72 -8.71
CA GLY A 227 -5.31 10.09 -8.79
C GLY A 227 -4.20 10.25 -9.84
N VAL A 228 -3.16 9.42 -9.78
CA VAL A 228 -2.10 9.44 -10.83
C VAL A 228 -2.69 9.10 -12.20
N LEU A 229 -3.43 7.98 -12.34
CA LEU A 229 -3.94 7.51 -13.63
C LEU A 229 -4.79 8.58 -14.35
N CYS A 230 -5.59 9.32 -13.59
CA CYS A 230 -6.54 10.32 -14.10
C CYS A 230 -5.99 11.74 -14.08
N ASP A 231 -4.71 11.94 -13.76
CA ASP A 231 -4.09 13.25 -13.61
C ASP A 231 -4.86 14.15 -12.60
N ASP A 232 -5.37 13.54 -11.53
CA ASP A 232 -6.17 14.17 -10.48
C ASP A 232 -5.39 14.29 -9.16
N ARG A 233 -4.89 15.51 -8.91
CA ARG A 233 -4.06 15.84 -7.75
C ARG A 233 -4.85 15.85 -6.44
N ASP A 234 -6.16 16.10 -6.46
CA ASP A 234 -6.97 16.12 -5.22
C ASP A 234 -7.08 14.70 -4.64
N LEU A 235 -7.37 13.73 -5.51
CA LEU A 235 -7.43 12.31 -5.14
C LEU A 235 -6.07 11.84 -4.61
N TYR A 236 -4.98 12.16 -5.32
CA TYR A 236 -3.64 11.83 -4.86
C TYR A 236 -3.34 12.41 -3.47
N ASN A 237 -3.64 13.70 -3.28
CA ASN A 237 -3.39 14.41 -2.02
C ASN A 237 -4.29 13.92 -0.88
N GLU A 238 -5.52 13.48 -1.14
CA GLU A 238 -6.38 12.81 -0.16
C GLU A 238 -5.65 11.59 0.45
N ALA A 239 -5.10 10.73 -0.41
CA ALA A 239 -4.43 9.52 0.02
C ALA A 239 -3.12 9.83 0.78
N ILE A 240 -2.30 10.78 0.30
CA ILE A 240 -1.08 11.23 0.99
C ILE A 240 -1.40 11.85 2.35
N HIS A 241 -2.46 12.66 2.42
CA HIS A 241 -2.90 13.25 3.68
C HIS A 241 -3.35 12.16 4.66
N TYR A 242 -4.14 11.18 4.21
CA TYR A 242 -4.62 10.10 5.06
C TYR A 242 -3.47 9.22 5.60
N PHE A 243 -2.44 8.94 4.81
CA PHE A 243 -1.25 8.21 5.28
C PHE A 243 -0.59 8.89 6.49
N LYS A 244 -0.54 10.22 6.51
CA LYS A 244 0.17 11.00 7.53
C LYS A 244 -0.71 11.34 8.73
N TYR A 245 -1.98 11.66 8.46
CA TYR A 245 -2.87 12.34 9.41
C TYR A 245 -4.28 11.71 9.46
N GLY A 246 -4.52 10.60 8.76
CA GLY A 246 -5.80 9.90 8.80
C GLY A 246 -6.15 9.39 10.20
N GLU A 247 -7.43 9.35 10.51
CA GLU A 247 -7.94 8.91 11.82
C GLU A 247 -7.97 7.38 11.96
N GLY A 248 -8.03 6.64 10.84
CA GLY A 248 -8.08 5.18 10.84
C GLY A 248 -6.72 4.49 10.80
N ASN A 249 -6.73 3.16 10.69
CA ASN A 249 -5.54 2.32 10.79
C ASN A 249 -4.67 2.33 9.53
N GLY A 250 -5.05 3.04 8.46
CA GLY A 250 -4.19 3.29 7.30
C GLY A 250 -3.16 4.40 7.51
N CYS A 251 -3.38 5.28 8.48
CA CYS A 251 -2.38 6.24 8.92
C CYS A 251 -1.16 5.48 9.47
N ILE A 252 0.05 5.84 9.04
CA ILE A 252 1.28 5.10 9.38
C ILE A 252 1.53 5.02 10.90
N LYS A 253 1.12 6.05 11.65
CA LYS A 253 1.23 6.07 13.11
C LYS A 253 0.23 5.15 13.81
N ASN A 254 -0.85 4.75 13.13
CA ASN A 254 -1.83 3.79 13.62
C ASN A 254 -1.54 2.38 13.08
N ALA A 255 -1.01 2.25 11.87
CA ALA A 255 -0.59 0.99 11.28
C ALA A 255 0.61 0.38 12.03
N VAL A 256 1.61 1.20 12.37
CA VAL A 256 2.74 0.84 13.24
C VAL A 256 2.59 1.63 14.52
N TRP A 257 1.69 1.20 15.40
CA TRP A 257 1.19 2.01 16.51
C TRP A 257 2.12 2.09 17.72
N TYR A 258 3.03 1.13 17.87
CA TYR A 258 3.93 1.06 19.01
C TYR A 258 5.36 0.83 18.56
N ILE A 259 6.29 1.65 19.04
CA ILE A 259 7.73 1.46 18.85
C ILE A 259 8.30 0.92 20.16
N HIS A 260 8.87 -0.28 20.11
CA HIS A 260 9.47 -0.93 21.26
C HIS A 260 10.81 -0.28 21.64
N PRO A 261 11.30 -0.46 22.89
CA PRO A 261 12.59 0.09 23.32
C PRO A 261 13.79 -0.36 22.48
N ASP A 262 13.68 -1.50 21.79
CA ASP A 262 14.70 -2.02 20.85
C ASP A 262 14.60 -1.41 19.44
N GLY A 263 13.66 -0.49 19.23
CA GLY A 263 13.43 0.20 17.96
C GLY A 263 12.48 -0.51 16.99
N MET A 264 12.00 -1.72 17.30
CA MET A 264 11.07 -2.42 16.41
C MET A 264 9.66 -1.81 16.46
N GLY A 265 9.01 -1.75 15.29
CA GLY A 265 7.66 -1.20 15.16
C GLY A 265 6.62 -2.32 15.15
N GLN A 266 5.74 -2.36 16.15
CA GLN A 266 4.66 -3.34 16.17
C GLN A 266 3.56 -2.96 15.19
N TRP A 267 3.26 -3.90 14.28
CA TRP A 267 2.16 -3.77 13.34
C TRP A 267 0.80 -3.95 14.03
N GLN A 268 -0.19 -3.15 13.65
CA GLN A 268 -1.51 -3.11 14.26
C GLN A 268 -2.20 -4.49 14.28
N GLU A 269 -2.04 -5.28 13.22
CA GLU A 269 -2.68 -6.58 13.10
C GLU A 269 -1.89 -7.74 13.77
N SER A 270 -0.79 -7.46 14.47
CA SER A 270 0.13 -8.48 15.02
C SER A 270 -0.53 -9.52 15.92
N GLY A 271 -1.53 -9.12 16.71
CA GLY A 271 -2.29 -10.03 17.55
C GLY A 271 -3.53 -10.63 16.88
N ARG A 272 -3.84 -10.28 15.63
CA ARG A 272 -4.96 -10.85 14.85
C ARG A 272 -4.55 -12.19 14.25
N ASP A 273 -3.71 -12.14 13.23
CA ASP A 273 -3.10 -13.28 12.56
C ASP A 273 -1.98 -12.79 11.63
N GLN A 274 -1.06 -13.67 11.26
CA GLN A 274 0.08 -13.28 10.44
C GLN A 274 -0.22 -13.14 8.95
N GLY A 275 -1.31 -13.74 8.46
CA GLY A 275 -1.75 -13.56 7.07
C GLY A 275 -2.10 -12.11 6.76
N HIS A 276 -2.72 -11.42 7.72
CA HIS A 276 -3.05 -10.00 7.60
C HIS A 276 -1.90 -9.06 7.98
N ASN A 277 -0.99 -9.46 8.88
CA ASN A 277 0.24 -8.68 9.09
C ASN A 277 1.05 -8.58 7.80
N VAL A 278 1.31 -9.71 7.14
CA VAL A 278 2.10 -9.73 5.90
C VAL A 278 1.36 -9.01 4.76
N LEU A 279 0.02 -9.12 4.70
CA LEU A 279 -0.82 -8.32 3.78
C LEU A 279 -0.61 -6.81 4.00
N GLY A 280 -0.65 -6.37 5.24
CA GLY A 280 -0.46 -4.96 5.61
C GLY A 280 0.89 -4.41 5.13
N ILE A 281 1.98 -5.17 5.30
CA ILE A 281 3.30 -4.78 4.78
C ILE A 281 3.28 -4.64 3.25
N GLY A 282 2.62 -5.57 2.55
CA GLY A 282 2.48 -5.49 1.10
C GLY A 282 1.73 -4.24 0.61
N LEU A 283 0.61 -3.92 1.25
CA LEU A 283 -0.19 -2.75 0.88
C LEU A 283 0.52 -1.44 1.20
N MET A 284 1.15 -1.35 2.38
CA MET A 284 1.94 -0.18 2.76
C MET A 284 3.15 0.02 1.86
N GLY A 285 3.82 -1.08 1.46
CA GLY A 285 4.90 -1.04 0.50
C GLY A 285 4.45 -0.52 -0.87
N ALA A 286 3.33 -1.02 -1.38
CA ALA A 286 2.75 -0.54 -2.63
C ALA A 286 2.41 0.96 -2.57
N PHE A 287 1.84 1.43 -1.45
CA PHE A 287 1.55 2.85 -1.23
C PHE A 287 2.83 3.69 -1.32
N CYS A 288 3.84 3.29 -0.56
CA CYS A 288 5.10 4.01 -0.47
C CYS A 288 5.84 4.05 -1.82
N GLU A 289 5.79 2.97 -2.60
CA GLU A 289 6.44 2.93 -3.92
C GLU A 289 5.72 3.79 -4.95
N MET A 290 4.38 3.75 -4.99
CA MET A 290 3.61 4.63 -5.87
C MET A 290 3.84 6.11 -5.51
N ALA A 291 3.90 6.45 -4.21
CA ALA A 291 4.22 7.80 -3.78
C ALA A 291 5.67 8.21 -4.12
N TRP A 292 6.64 7.32 -3.88
CA TRP A 292 8.05 7.52 -4.23
C TRP A 292 8.23 7.82 -5.71
N ASN A 293 7.49 7.11 -6.57
CA ASN A 293 7.55 7.31 -8.01
C ASN A 293 6.94 8.63 -8.48
N GLN A 294 6.24 9.35 -7.60
CA GLN A 294 5.78 10.74 -7.80
C GLN A 294 6.65 11.78 -7.07
N GLY A 295 7.71 11.36 -6.36
CA GLY A 295 8.63 12.24 -5.66
C GLY A 295 8.36 12.41 -4.16
N ASP A 296 7.34 11.73 -3.62
CA ASP A 296 6.94 11.80 -2.21
C ASP A 296 7.55 10.64 -1.40
N ASP A 297 8.54 10.92 -0.54
CA ASP A 297 9.24 9.90 0.27
C ASP A 297 8.41 9.44 1.49
N MET A 298 7.43 8.57 1.25
CA MET A 298 6.61 7.96 2.30
C MET A 298 7.33 6.81 3.01
N TYR A 299 8.35 6.21 2.39
CA TYR A 299 9.21 5.20 3.02
C TYR A 299 10.01 5.79 4.18
N GLY A 300 10.60 6.97 3.98
CA GLY A 300 11.40 7.68 4.99
C GLY A 300 10.59 8.39 6.07
N TYR A 301 9.27 8.50 5.92
CA TYR A 301 8.41 9.27 6.82
C TYR A 301 8.40 8.72 8.25
N ASP A 302 8.36 9.64 9.22
CA ASP A 302 8.36 9.38 10.67
C ASP A 302 9.52 8.47 11.12
N ASP A 303 10.74 8.82 10.68
CA ASP A 303 11.97 8.08 10.95
C ASP A 303 11.90 6.62 10.49
N ASN A 304 11.61 6.44 9.19
CA ASN A 304 11.43 5.13 8.54
C ASN A 304 10.46 4.22 9.31
N ARG A 305 9.33 4.75 9.81
CA ARG A 305 8.37 3.97 10.61
C ARG A 305 7.91 2.71 9.89
N PHE A 306 7.76 2.77 8.56
CA PHE A 306 7.41 1.59 7.78
C PHE A 306 8.51 0.52 7.81
N LEU A 307 9.79 0.86 7.73
CA LEU A 307 10.91 -0.10 7.87
C LEU A 307 10.84 -0.83 9.21
N LYS A 308 10.63 -0.09 10.30
CA LYS A 308 10.51 -0.65 11.66
C LYS A 308 9.37 -1.66 11.76
N GLY A 309 8.23 -1.37 11.11
CA GLY A 309 7.09 -2.28 11.00
C GLY A 309 7.37 -3.51 10.14
N ALA A 310 7.99 -3.32 8.98
CA ALA A 310 8.31 -4.40 8.06
C ALA A 310 9.33 -5.38 8.65
N GLU A 311 10.41 -4.88 9.28
CA GLU A 311 11.42 -5.71 9.95
C GLU A 311 10.83 -6.50 11.12
N TYR A 312 9.92 -5.89 11.90
CA TYR A 312 9.21 -6.57 12.99
C TYR A 312 8.38 -7.75 12.45
N VAL A 313 7.55 -7.51 11.42
CA VAL A 313 6.68 -8.55 10.84
C VAL A 313 7.52 -9.64 10.17
N ALA A 314 8.58 -9.27 9.46
CA ALA A 314 9.50 -10.20 8.82
C ALA A 314 10.19 -11.09 9.85
N LYS A 315 10.76 -10.50 10.92
CA LYS A 315 11.43 -11.24 12.00
C LYS A 315 10.52 -12.29 12.61
N TYR A 316 9.31 -11.89 12.99
CA TYR A 316 8.37 -12.82 13.62
C TYR A 316 7.95 -13.96 12.68
N ASN A 317 7.71 -13.65 11.39
CA ASN A 317 7.32 -14.65 10.39
C ASN A 317 8.50 -15.49 9.87
N LEU A 318 9.75 -15.13 10.20
CA LEU A 318 10.92 -16.00 10.03
C LEU A 318 11.09 -17.00 11.18
N GLY A 319 10.18 -17.01 12.16
CA GLY A 319 10.20 -17.91 13.31
C GLY A 319 10.95 -17.35 14.52
N GLU A 320 11.43 -16.11 14.46
CA GLU A 320 12.08 -15.45 15.59
C GLU A 320 11.07 -14.77 16.51
N THR A 321 11.51 -14.41 17.71
CA THR A 321 10.70 -13.69 18.69
C THR A 321 10.78 -12.18 18.49
N VAL A 322 9.69 -11.49 18.81
CA VAL A 322 9.59 -10.03 18.83
C VAL A 322 8.92 -9.62 20.14
N PRO A 323 9.23 -8.43 20.68
CA PRO A 323 8.47 -7.89 21.80
C PRO A 323 7.02 -7.61 21.38
N TYR A 324 6.06 -7.70 22.31
CA TYR A 324 4.66 -7.43 22.01
C TYR A 324 4.00 -6.61 23.11
N ALA A 325 3.37 -5.50 22.71
CA ALA A 325 2.50 -4.69 23.55
C ALA A 325 1.04 -5.13 23.30
N PRO A 326 0.25 -5.46 24.33
CA PRO A 326 -1.18 -5.75 24.17
C PRO A 326 -1.91 -4.66 23.38
N TYR A 327 -2.64 -5.06 22.34
CA TYR A 327 -3.41 -4.15 21.52
C TYR A 327 -4.89 -4.21 21.90
N SER A 328 -5.52 -3.04 22.00
CA SER A 328 -6.97 -2.94 22.14
C SER A 328 -7.48 -1.73 21.39
N ASN A 329 -8.73 -1.80 20.92
CA ASN A 329 -9.38 -0.66 20.29
C ASN A 329 -10.72 -0.30 20.95
N CYS A 330 -11.23 0.86 20.56
CA CYS A 330 -12.49 1.47 20.97
C CYS A 330 -13.77 0.65 20.71
N VAL A 331 -13.73 -0.41 19.89
CA VAL A 331 -14.89 -1.29 19.61
C VAL A 331 -14.77 -2.64 20.33
N GLY A 332 -13.80 -2.78 21.25
CA GLY A 332 -13.63 -3.95 22.08
C GLY A 332 -12.80 -5.08 21.46
N VAL A 333 -12.08 -4.81 20.36
CA VAL A 333 -11.00 -5.72 19.93
C VAL A 333 -9.97 -5.74 21.05
N ASN A 334 -9.61 -6.93 21.50
CA ASN A 334 -8.58 -7.15 22.50
C ASN A 334 -7.64 -8.27 22.04
N GLN A 335 -6.36 -7.95 21.90
CA GLN A 335 -5.31 -8.84 21.43
C GLN A 335 -4.18 -8.85 22.46
N PRO A 336 -4.30 -9.66 23.52
CA PRO A 336 -3.38 -9.62 24.66
C PRO A 336 -2.00 -10.22 24.33
N VAL A 337 -1.90 -11.02 23.27
CA VAL A 337 -0.67 -11.68 22.83
C VAL A 337 -0.53 -11.58 21.30
N ILE A 338 0.70 -11.69 20.81
CA ILE A 338 0.96 -11.85 19.38
C ILE A 338 0.37 -13.18 18.89
N SER A 339 -0.23 -13.18 17.71
CA SER A 339 -0.90 -14.36 17.17
C SER A 339 0.08 -15.29 16.44
N GLU A 340 0.05 -16.58 16.75
CA GLU A 340 0.76 -17.64 16.01
C GLU A 340 -0.02 -18.08 14.75
N ALA A 341 -1.27 -17.65 14.59
CA ALA A 341 -2.11 -18.05 13.46
C ALA A 341 -1.46 -17.61 12.14
N ALA A 342 -1.31 -18.57 11.22
CA ALA A 342 -0.66 -18.40 9.93
C ALA A 342 0.80 -17.90 10.00
N ARG A 343 1.53 -18.09 11.12
CA ARG A 343 2.92 -17.66 11.22
C ARG A 343 3.80 -18.29 10.15
N GLY A 344 4.63 -17.45 9.54
CA GLY A 344 5.42 -17.82 8.37
C GLY A 344 4.66 -17.73 7.05
N ASN A 345 3.50 -17.06 7.03
CA ASN A 345 2.76 -16.76 5.81
C ASN A 345 3.68 -16.10 4.77
N VAL A 346 3.53 -16.54 3.52
CA VAL A 346 4.36 -16.11 2.40
C VAL A 346 3.49 -15.35 1.39
N ARG A 347 3.94 -14.16 0.98
CA ARG A 347 3.31 -13.28 -0.02
C ARG A 347 4.40 -12.62 -0.89
N PRO A 348 4.09 -12.18 -2.13
CA PRO A 348 5.06 -11.58 -3.06
C PRO A 348 5.26 -10.09 -2.80
N ILE A 349 5.87 -9.76 -1.67
CA ILE A 349 5.93 -8.37 -1.16
C ILE A 349 7.31 -7.96 -0.65
N TRP A 350 8.21 -8.91 -0.46
CA TRP A 350 9.44 -8.69 0.29
C TRP A 350 10.56 -8.13 -0.59
N GLU A 351 10.54 -8.43 -1.89
CA GLU A 351 11.46 -7.82 -2.85
C GLU A 351 11.34 -6.29 -2.88
N LEU A 352 10.11 -5.78 -2.89
CA LEU A 352 9.85 -4.35 -2.88
C LEU A 352 10.44 -3.68 -1.65
N VAL A 353 10.13 -4.21 -0.46
CA VAL A 353 10.60 -3.67 0.81
C VAL A 353 12.12 -3.75 0.90
N TYR A 354 12.69 -4.93 0.66
CA TYR A 354 14.13 -5.15 0.78
C TYR A 354 14.92 -4.23 -0.15
N ASN A 355 14.58 -4.21 -1.45
CA ASN A 355 15.36 -3.46 -2.42
C ASN A 355 15.22 -1.94 -2.23
N HIS A 356 14.05 -1.44 -1.81
CA HIS A 356 13.93 -0.02 -1.46
C HIS A 356 14.92 0.36 -0.35
N TYR A 357 14.88 -0.33 0.79
CA TYR A 357 15.70 0.09 1.93
C TYR A 357 17.17 -0.25 1.74
N ALA A 358 17.51 -1.48 1.37
CA ALA A 358 18.89 -1.92 1.29
C ALA A 358 19.61 -1.44 0.01
N ASN A 359 18.95 -1.54 -1.14
CA ASN A 359 19.58 -1.34 -2.46
C ASN A 359 19.21 0.00 -3.12
N ARG A 360 18.35 0.82 -2.51
CA ARG A 360 18.09 2.21 -2.95
C ARG A 360 18.48 3.23 -1.88
N LYS A 361 18.26 2.95 -0.59
CA LYS A 361 18.58 3.88 0.52
C LYS A 361 19.85 3.52 1.32
N GLY A 362 20.43 2.34 1.12
CA GLY A 362 21.60 1.88 1.88
C GLY A 362 21.31 1.61 3.37
N LEU A 363 20.04 1.41 3.72
CA LEU A 363 19.59 1.17 5.09
C LEU A 363 19.51 -0.34 5.38
N PRO A 364 19.91 -0.79 6.58
CA PRO A 364 19.85 -2.20 6.94
C PRO A 364 18.39 -2.68 7.03
N ALA A 365 18.06 -3.71 6.26
CA ALA A 365 16.79 -4.43 6.32
C ALA A 365 17.03 -5.97 6.36
N PRO A 366 17.76 -6.48 7.39
CA PRO A 366 18.22 -7.87 7.42
C PRO A 366 17.09 -8.91 7.42
N TYR A 367 15.96 -8.63 8.07
CA TYR A 367 14.85 -9.58 8.12
C TYR A 367 14.05 -9.56 6.81
N SER A 368 13.82 -8.38 6.23
CA SER A 368 13.21 -8.24 4.91
C SER A 368 14.07 -8.90 3.83
N LYS A 369 15.41 -8.76 3.92
CA LYS A 369 16.36 -9.47 3.04
C LYS A 369 16.16 -10.99 3.10
N ARG A 370 16.23 -11.57 4.30
CA ARG A 370 16.06 -13.01 4.51
C ARG A 370 14.69 -13.50 4.06
N PHE A 371 13.65 -12.68 4.23
CA PHE A 371 12.32 -13.03 3.76
C PHE A 371 12.22 -12.98 2.23
N ALA A 372 12.79 -11.95 1.59
CA ALA A 372 12.86 -11.87 0.13
C ALA A 372 13.61 -13.10 -0.44
N GLU A 373 14.75 -13.46 0.14
CA GLU A 373 15.51 -14.67 -0.21
C GLU A 373 14.70 -15.97 -0.03
N LYS A 374 13.89 -16.07 1.04
CA LYS A 374 13.01 -17.22 1.31
C LYS A 374 11.88 -17.35 0.27
N VAL A 375 11.36 -16.24 -0.24
CA VAL A 375 10.18 -16.25 -1.14
C VAL A 375 10.57 -16.28 -2.61
N ARG A 376 11.78 -15.82 -2.96
CA ARG A 376 12.28 -15.80 -4.34
C ARG A 376 12.17 -17.15 -5.05
N PRO A 377 11.82 -17.16 -6.36
CA PRO A 377 11.28 -16.02 -7.12
C PRO A 377 9.80 -15.78 -6.79
N GLU A 378 9.46 -14.52 -6.49
CA GLU A 378 8.10 -14.08 -6.19
C GLU A 378 7.18 -14.19 -7.42
N GLY A 379 6.04 -14.87 -7.26
CA GLY A 379 5.01 -15.01 -8.30
C GLY A 379 3.93 -13.92 -8.21
N GLY A 380 2.83 -14.12 -8.94
CA GLY A 380 1.64 -13.27 -8.92
C GLY A 380 0.43 -14.08 -9.37
N GLY A 381 -0.72 -13.46 -9.62
CA GLY A 381 -1.90 -14.10 -10.21
C GLY A 381 -2.18 -15.53 -9.70
N GLY A 382 -2.61 -15.67 -8.45
CA GLY A 382 -3.01 -16.95 -7.86
C GLY A 382 -1.87 -17.86 -7.39
N ASN A 383 -0.59 -17.49 -7.58
CA ASN A 383 0.55 -18.30 -7.11
C ASN A 383 0.58 -18.49 -5.57
N TYR A 384 -0.20 -17.71 -4.81
CA TYR A 384 -0.28 -17.78 -3.34
C TYR A 384 -1.67 -18.25 -2.85
N GLY A 385 -2.44 -18.90 -3.74
CA GLY A 385 -3.74 -19.50 -3.44
C GLY A 385 -4.81 -19.10 -4.45
N PRO A 386 -5.87 -19.92 -4.62
CA PRO A 386 -6.92 -19.67 -5.60
C PRO A 386 -7.95 -18.62 -5.16
N ASN A 387 -7.97 -18.29 -3.86
CA ASN A 387 -8.93 -17.36 -3.25
C ASN A 387 -8.35 -15.94 -3.24
N SER A 388 -9.14 -14.94 -2.78
CA SER A 388 -8.73 -13.51 -2.71
C SER A 388 -7.28 -13.32 -2.22
N GLY A 389 -6.86 -14.08 -1.21
CA GLY A 389 -5.50 -14.01 -0.65
C GLY A 389 -4.36 -14.07 -1.68
N GLY A 390 -4.52 -14.86 -2.74
CA GLY A 390 -3.55 -14.96 -3.83
C GLY A 390 -3.61 -13.85 -4.88
N TYR A 391 -4.53 -12.90 -4.71
CA TYR A 391 -4.81 -11.77 -5.59
C TYR A 391 -4.92 -10.43 -4.85
N ASP A 392 -4.65 -10.39 -3.54
CA ASP A 392 -4.59 -9.12 -2.78
C ASP A 392 -3.35 -8.28 -3.18
N GLN A 393 -2.39 -8.88 -3.88
CA GLN A 393 -1.18 -8.24 -4.43
C GLN A 393 -0.98 -8.61 -5.91
N LEU A 394 -0.37 -7.68 -6.67
CA LEU A 394 0.03 -7.92 -8.07
C LEU A 394 1.18 -8.95 -8.18
N GLY A 395 2.15 -8.87 -7.27
CA GLY A 395 3.30 -9.76 -7.20
C GLY A 395 4.34 -9.53 -8.30
N TYR A 396 5.07 -10.60 -8.63
CA TYR A 396 6.24 -10.61 -9.51
C TYR A 396 7.38 -9.68 -9.04
N GLY A 397 7.54 -9.51 -7.72
CA GLY A 397 8.53 -8.61 -7.13
C GLY A 397 9.97 -8.99 -7.47
N THR A 398 10.29 -10.27 -7.66
CA THR A 398 11.64 -10.69 -8.05
C THR A 398 12.04 -10.19 -9.43
N LEU A 399 11.08 -10.11 -10.36
CA LEU A 399 11.29 -9.46 -11.64
C LEU A 399 11.30 -7.94 -11.50
N THR A 400 10.29 -7.39 -10.84
CA THR A 400 9.98 -5.96 -10.93
C THR A 400 10.79 -5.09 -9.97
N CYS A 401 11.07 -5.59 -8.76
CA CYS A 401 11.60 -4.82 -7.65
C CYS A 401 13.07 -5.13 -7.33
N SER A 402 13.63 -6.23 -7.85
CA SER A 402 15.06 -6.53 -7.67
C SER A 402 15.94 -5.41 -8.23
N LEU A 403 16.91 -5.01 -7.43
CA LEU A 403 17.96 -4.04 -7.75
C LEU A 403 19.33 -4.70 -7.57
N ASP A 404 20.31 -4.22 -8.32
CA ASP A 404 21.71 -4.51 -7.98
C ASP A 404 22.04 -3.96 -6.59
N PRO A 405 22.94 -4.59 -5.83
CA PRO A 405 23.41 -4.04 -4.56
C PRO A 405 23.96 -2.62 -4.72
N LEU A 406 23.76 -1.76 -3.73
CA LEU A 406 24.48 -0.49 -3.66
C LEU A 406 25.96 -0.78 -3.41
N ASP A 407 26.82 -0.10 -4.18
CA ASP A 407 28.28 -0.15 -4.08
C ASP A 407 28.82 0.43 -2.77
#